data_AF-A0A6B3GKQ6-F1
#
_entry.id   AF-A0A6B3GKQ6-F1
#
_cell.length_a   1.000
_cell.length_b   1.000
_cell.length_c   1.000
_cell.angle_alpha   90.00
_cell.angle_beta   90.00
_cell.angle_gamma   90.00
#
_symmetry.space_group_name_H-M   'P 1'
#
loop_
_entity.id
_entity.type
_entity.pdbx_description
1 polymer ?
#
loop_
_entity_poly.entity_id
_entity_poly.type
_entity_poly.pdbx_seq_one_letter_code
_entity_poly.pdbx_strand_id
1 'polypeptide(L)'
;PQLGHGAGLLTLPLLPVAARAAFTRGLRVAAGPWTSTTLLSNIGRIPYPLDFGDAGRATAVWFSAPARMPRGLTFTTASTGGRLHLALRWSRTLLGERDGARLLDLFTRHLAATSSEAI
;
A
#
# COMPACT_ATOMS: atom_id res chain seq x y z
N PRO A 1 -25.83 13.09 13.57
CA PRO A 1 -25.94 11.63 13.32
C PRO A 1 -24.58 11.02 12.90
N GLN A 2 -24.24 9.84 13.43
CA GLN A 2 -22.91 9.21 13.31
C GLN A 2 -22.44 8.91 11.87
N LEU A 3 -23.33 8.99 10.88
CA LEU A 3 -23.03 8.73 9.47
C LEU A 3 -23.23 9.97 8.55
N GLY A 4 -23.61 11.12 9.11
CA GLY A 4 -23.95 12.31 8.31
C GLY A 4 -25.25 12.14 7.51
N HIS A 5 -25.91 13.25 7.15
CA HIS A 5 -27.22 13.21 6.47
C HIS A 5 -27.17 12.50 5.11
N GLY A 6 -26.02 12.52 4.41
CA GLY A 6 -25.85 11.85 3.12
C GLY A 6 -25.86 10.33 3.18
N ALA A 7 -25.37 9.72 4.26
CA ALA A 7 -25.38 8.26 4.41
C ALA A 7 -26.77 7.71 4.75
N GLY A 8 -27.62 8.50 5.40
CA GLY A 8 -29.02 8.14 5.66
C GLY A 8 -29.84 7.98 4.38
N LEU A 9 -29.52 8.73 3.32
CA LEU A 9 -30.15 8.56 2.01
C LEU A 9 -29.73 7.24 1.33
N LEU A 10 -28.52 6.76 1.58
CA LEU A 10 -28.00 5.52 0.99
C LEU A 10 -28.52 4.25 1.70
N THR A 11 -29.09 4.38 2.89
CA THR A 11 -29.70 3.27 3.65
C THR A 11 -31.21 3.16 3.46
N LEU A 12 -31.88 4.21 2.94
CA LEU A 12 -33.33 4.25 2.66
C LEU A 12 -33.80 3.06 1.79
N PRO A 13 -34.74 2.20 2.26
CA PRO A 13 -35.17 0.93 1.65
C PRO A 13 -35.80 1.04 0.24
N LEU A 14 -35.75 2.21 -0.39
CA LEU A 14 -36.37 2.55 -1.66
C LEU A 14 -35.63 2.02 -2.90
N LEU A 15 -34.35 1.66 -2.79
CA LEU A 15 -33.55 1.17 -3.93
C LEU A 15 -33.16 -0.30 -3.76
N PRO A 16 -33.35 -1.14 -4.80
CA PRO A 16 -32.85 -2.51 -4.84
C PRO A 16 -31.35 -2.57 -4.51
N VAL A 17 -30.91 -3.63 -3.84
CA VAL A 17 -29.50 -3.83 -3.43
C VAL A 17 -28.54 -3.68 -4.60
N ALA A 18 -28.92 -4.17 -5.79
CA ALA A 18 -28.12 -4.04 -7.00
C ALA A 18 -27.91 -2.58 -7.44
N ALA A 19 -28.93 -1.72 -7.34
CA ALA A 19 -28.83 -0.31 -7.70
C ALA A 19 -27.92 0.45 -6.74
N ARG A 20 -28.03 0.18 -5.43
CA ARG A 20 -27.12 0.74 -4.42
C ARG A 20 -25.67 0.27 -4.62
N ALA A 21 -25.48 -1.02 -4.92
CA ALA A 21 -24.16 -1.57 -5.21
C ALA A 21 -23.53 -0.91 -6.44
N ALA A 22 -24.31 -0.72 -7.51
CA ALA A 22 -23.86 0.00 -8.70
C ALA A 22 -23.51 1.46 -8.39
N PHE A 23 -24.35 2.18 -7.65
CA PHE A 23 -24.12 3.57 -7.26
C PHE A 23 -22.85 3.72 -6.40
N THR A 24 -22.71 2.92 -5.34
CA THR A 24 -21.53 2.97 -4.46
C THR A 24 -20.24 2.55 -5.17
N ARG A 25 -20.32 1.61 -6.13
CA ARG A 25 -19.19 1.27 -7.01
C ARG A 25 -18.84 2.43 -7.94
N GLY A 26 -19.84 3.05 -8.57
CA GLY A 26 -19.68 4.23 -9.42
C GLY A 26 -19.04 5.39 -8.67
N LEU A 27 -19.54 5.70 -7.47
CA LEU A 27 -18.98 6.73 -6.61
C LEU A 27 -17.52 6.45 -6.23
N ARG A 28 -17.17 5.19 -5.88
CA ARG A 28 -15.78 4.79 -5.60
C ARG A 28 -14.86 4.89 -6.81
N VAL A 29 -15.36 4.61 -8.00
CA VAL A 29 -14.59 4.74 -9.25
C VAL A 29 -14.37 6.23 -9.55
N ALA A 30 -15.43 7.04 -9.47
CA ALA A 30 -15.38 8.47 -9.74
C ALA A 30 -14.53 9.24 -8.71
N ALA A 31 -14.59 8.86 -7.43
CA ALA A 31 -13.77 9.45 -6.37
C ALA A 31 -12.33 8.91 -6.34
N GLY A 32 -12.07 7.77 -6.99
CA GLY A 32 -10.76 7.08 -6.98
C GLY A 32 -9.56 7.95 -7.37
N PRO A 33 -9.66 8.83 -8.38
CA PRO A 33 -8.59 9.78 -8.71
C PRO A 33 -8.32 10.85 -7.64
N TRP A 34 -9.30 11.16 -6.80
CA TRP A 34 -9.20 12.16 -5.73
C TRP A 34 -8.85 11.55 -4.37
N THR A 35 -9.03 10.24 -4.20
CA THR A 35 -8.61 9.53 -2.99
C THR A 35 -7.19 9.02 -3.16
N SER A 36 -6.22 9.74 -2.60
CA SER A 36 -4.83 9.28 -2.51
C SER A 36 -4.76 8.08 -1.56
N THR A 37 -4.97 6.88 -2.09
CA THR A 37 -4.85 5.65 -1.31
C THR A 37 -3.41 5.19 -1.29
N THR A 38 -2.87 4.99 -0.09
CA THR A 38 -1.59 4.31 0.11
C THR A 38 -1.87 2.85 0.46
N LEU A 39 -1.31 1.93 -0.33
CA LEU A 39 -1.32 0.51 0.00
C LEU A 39 -0.08 0.18 0.82
N LEU A 40 -0.27 -0.49 1.96
CA LEU A 40 0.82 -1.09 2.73
C LEU A 40 0.67 -2.61 2.63
N SER A 41 1.67 -3.27 2.07
CA SER A 41 1.72 -4.72 1.96
C SER A 41 2.91 -5.24 2.77
N ASN A 42 2.65 -6.13 3.72
CA ASN A 42 3.70 -6.82 4.46
C ASN A 42 3.64 -8.31 4.14
N ILE A 43 4.63 -8.79 3.40
CA ILE A 43 4.81 -10.20 3.05
C ILE A 43 5.31 -11.01 4.26
N GLY A 44 5.89 -10.34 5.26
CA GLY A 44 6.43 -10.98 6.44
C GLY A 44 7.79 -11.63 6.18
N ARG A 45 8.14 -12.61 7.03
CA ARG A 45 9.40 -13.34 6.94
C ARG A 45 9.28 -14.46 5.91
N ILE A 46 10.17 -14.48 4.93
CA ILE A 46 10.28 -15.59 3.99
C ILE A 46 11.12 -16.68 4.67
N PRO A 47 10.54 -17.85 4.96
CA PRO A 47 11.20 -18.85 5.79
C PRO A 47 12.24 -19.68 5.02
N TYR A 48 12.14 -19.74 3.69
CA TYR A 48 13.02 -20.57 2.87
C TYR A 48 14.23 -19.77 2.37
N PRO A 49 15.45 -20.32 2.43
CA PRO A 49 16.69 -19.66 2.02
C PRO A 49 16.77 -19.23 0.55
N LEU A 50 15.85 -19.69 -0.32
CA LEU A 50 15.90 -19.53 -1.77
C LEU A 50 17.29 -19.92 -2.30
N ASP A 51 17.59 -21.19 -2.08
CA ASP A 51 18.82 -21.83 -2.54
C ASP A 51 18.61 -22.39 -3.94
N PHE A 52 19.47 -22.00 -4.88
CA PHE A 52 19.43 -22.38 -6.28
C PHE A 52 20.57 -23.36 -6.64
N GLY A 53 21.14 -24.05 -5.66
CA GLY A 53 22.23 -25.01 -5.86
C GLY A 53 23.50 -24.32 -6.33
N ASP A 54 24.06 -24.75 -7.46
CA ASP A 54 25.31 -24.18 -8.00
C ASP A 54 25.18 -22.70 -8.38
N ALA A 55 23.95 -22.21 -8.60
CA ALA A 55 23.68 -20.78 -8.82
C ALA A 55 23.70 -19.94 -7.54
N GLY A 56 23.85 -20.57 -6.37
CA GLY A 56 23.99 -19.93 -5.08
C GLY A 56 22.67 -19.59 -4.40
N ARG A 57 22.74 -18.78 -3.35
CA ARG A 57 21.63 -18.45 -2.45
C ARG A 57 21.22 -16.99 -2.56
N ALA A 58 19.91 -16.73 -2.51
CA ALA A 58 19.42 -15.35 -2.48
C ALA A 58 19.87 -14.62 -1.20
N THR A 59 20.45 -13.43 -1.37
CA THR A 59 20.83 -12.54 -0.25
C THR A 59 19.74 -11.52 0.09
N ALA A 60 18.81 -11.28 -0.83
CA ALA A 60 17.66 -10.40 -0.66
C ALA A 60 16.52 -10.80 -1.60
N VAL A 61 15.29 -10.53 -1.20
CA VAL A 61 14.09 -10.70 -2.04
C VAL A 61 13.26 -9.44 -1.99
N TRP A 62 12.89 -8.93 -3.16
CA TRP A 62 12.15 -7.69 -3.31
C TRP A 62 10.78 -7.98 -3.93
N PHE A 63 9.74 -7.41 -3.33
CA PHE A 63 8.38 -7.47 -3.86
C PHE A 63 7.91 -6.05 -4.15
N SER A 64 7.31 -5.85 -5.31
CA SER A 64 6.64 -4.59 -5.63
C SER A 64 5.16 -4.85 -5.85
N ALA A 65 4.33 -4.55 -4.85
CA ALA A 65 2.90 -4.63 -5.03
C ALA A 65 2.42 -3.53 -6.00
N PRO A 66 1.34 -3.77 -6.76
CA PRO A 66 0.82 -2.79 -7.71
C PRO A 66 0.39 -1.50 -7.00
N ALA A 67 0.53 -0.37 -7.70
CA ALA A 67 0.04 0.93 -7.26
C ALA A 67 -1.17 1.32 -8.11
N ARG A 68 -2.28 1.71 -7.48
CA ARG A 68 -3.52 2.05 -8.18
C ARG A 68 -3.39 3.37 -8.92
N MET A 69 -3.64 3.41 -10.22
CA MET A 69 -3.57 4.65 -11.01
C MET A 69 -4.79 5.56 -10.78
N PRO A 70 -4.66 6.88 -11.00
CA PRO A 70 -3.48 7.61 -11.50
C PRO A 70 -2.54 8.14 -10.40
N ARG A 71 -2.92 8.08 -9.12
CA ARG A 71 -2.17 8.69 -7.99
C ARG A 71 -1.82 7.68 -6.90
N GLY A 72 -1.46 6.46 -7.28
CA GLY A 72 -1.18 5.38 -6.32
C GLY A 72 0.19 5.48 -5.68
N LEU A 73 0.25 5.04 -4.42
CA LEU A 73 1.46 4.84 -3.64
C LEU A 73 1.36 3.48 -2.94
N THR A 74 2.41 2.68 -3.02
CA THR A 74 2.45 1.36 -2.40
C THR A 74 3.78 1.15 -1.70
N PHE A 75 3.72 0.77 -0.43
CA PHE A 75 4.84 0.29 0.37
C PHE A 75 4.75 -1.23 0.45
N THR A 76 5.85 -1.92 0.19
CA THR A 76 5.93 -3.37 0.34
C THR A 76 7.11 -3.74 1.21
N THR A 77 6.85 -4.50 2.26
CA THR A 77 7.89 -5.02 3.16
C THR A 77 7.97 -6.53 3.08
N ALA A 78 9.19 -7.06 3.07
CA ALA A 78 9.48 -8.48 3.21
C ALA A 78 10.75 -8.65 4.04
N SER A 79 10.89 -9.74 4.77
CA SER A 79 12.12 -10.01 5.54
C SER A 79 12.78 -11.29 5.10
N THR A 80 14.06 -11.22 4.76
CA THR A 80 14.92 -12.38 4.44
C THR A 80 16.28 -12.22 5.08
N GLY A 81 16.92 -13.33 5.50
CA GLY A 81 18.26 -13.29 6.07
C GLY A 81 18.42 -12.36 7.29
N GLY A 82 17.37 -12.19 8.10
CA GLY A 82 17.37 -11.30 9.26
C GLY A 82 17.29 -9.80 8.93
N ARG A 83 17.06 -9.42 7.67
CA ARG A 83 16.94 -8.03 7.22
C ARG A 83 15.52 -7.74 6.74
N LEU A 84 15.03 -6.54 7.03
CA LEU A 84 13.81 -6.01 6.42
C LEU A 84 14.14 -5.35 5.09
N HIS A 85 13.43 -5.73 4.04
CA HIS A 85 13.47 -5.12 2.71
C HIS A 85 12.23 -4.27 2.52
N LEU A 86 12.42 -3.01 2.12
CA LEU A 86 11.35 -2.06 1.85
C LEU A 86 11.39 -1.63 0.39
N ALA A 87 10.30 -1.86 -0.33
CA ALA A 87 10.12 -1.38 -1.70
C ALA A 87 9.00 -0.33 -1.73
N LEU A 88 9.25 0.76 -2.46
CA LEU A 88 8.28 1.81 -2.73
C LEU A 88 7.93 1.84 -4.21
N ARG A 89 6.64 1.82 -4.52
CA ARG A 89 6.13 2.01 -5.89
C ARG A 89 5.13 3.17 -5.89
N TRP A 90 5.29 4.11 -6.80
CA TRP A 90 4.40 5.27 -6.90
C TRP A 90 4.09 5.66 -8.34
N SER A 91 3.01 6.44 -8.50
CA SER A 91 2.73 7.16 -9.74
C SER A 91 3.54 8.46 -9.81
N ARG A 92 4.16 8.73 -10.97
CA ARG A 92 4.85 10.02 -11.21
C ARG A 92 3.91 11.24 -11.19
N THR A 93 2.60 11.03 -11.36
CA THR A 93 1.59 12.08 -11.18
C THR A 93 1.40 12.45 -9.69
N LEU A 94 1.72 11.53 -8.77
CA LEU A 94 1.65 11.74 -7.33
C LEU A 94 2.95 12.35 -6.79
N LEU A 95 4.10 11.73 -7.08
CA LEU A 95 5.43 12.13 -6.59
C LEU A 95 6.46 12.15 -7.74
N GLY A 96 7.27 13.20 -7.81
CA GLY A 96 8.46 13.20 -8.67
C GLY A 96 9.52 12.21 -8.18
N GLU A 97 10.56 11.98 -8.98
CA GLU A 97 11.63 11.04 -8.61
C GLU A 97 12.36 11.47 -7.32
N ARG A 98 12.63 12.77 -7.18
CA ARG A 98 13.26 13.34 -5.97
C ARG A 98 12.37 13.22 -4.73
N ASP A 99 11.06 13.33 -4.91
CA ASP A 99 10.09 13.19 -3.83
C ASP A 99 10.02 11.74 -3.35
N GLY A 100 10.08 10.77 -4.28
CA GLY A 100 10.16 9.35 -3.95
C GLY A 100 11.41 9.01 -3.15
N ALA A 101 12.57 9.52 -3.56
CA ALA A 101 13.83 9.34 -2.82
C ALA A 101 13.76 9.96 -1.41
N ARG A 102 13.19 11.17 -1.28
CA ARG A 102 13.00 11.83 0.02
C ARG A 102 12.03 11.07 0.93
N LEU A 103 10.97 10.51 0.37
CA LEU A 103 10.00 9.70 1.12
C LEU A 103 10.63 8.40 1.63
N LEU A 104 11.46 7.74 0.81
CA LEU A 104 12.22 6.57 1.23
C LEU A 104 13.15 6.89 2.40
N ASP A 105 13.92 7.98 2.30
CA ASP A 105 14.82 8.43 3.38
C ASP A 105 14.06 8.72 4.68
N LEU A 106 12.93 9.43 4.60
CA LEU A 106 12.08 9.69 5.77
C LEU A 106 11.61 8.38 6.41
N PHE A 107 11.14 7.43 5.60
CA PHE A 107 10.67 6.16 6.12
C PHE A 107 11.79 5.38 6.80
N THR A 108 12.97 5.29 6.17
CA THR A 108 14.14 4.62 6.75
C THR A 108 14.55 5.24 8.08
N ARG A 109 14.54 6.58 8.19
CA ARG A 109 14.86 7.27 9.44
C ARG A 109 13.86 6.96 10.56
N HIS A 110 12.55 7.00 10.26
CA HIS A 110 11.53 6.70 11.28
C HIS A 110 11.55 5.23 11.69
N LEU A 111 11.78 4.31 10.74
CA LEU A 111 11.94 2.90 11.04
C LEU A 111 13.13 2.64 11.97
N ALA A 112 14.26 3.31 11.72
CA ALA A 112 15.44 3.23 12.58
C ALA A 112 15.13 3.76 14.00
N ALA A 113 14.43 4.89 14.10
CA ALA A 113 14.03 5.46 15.39
C ALA A 113 13.16 4.49 16.20
N THR A 114 12.14 3.88 15.59
CA THR A 114 11.27 2.89 16.26
C THR A 114 12.02 1.63 16.67
N SER A 115 13.03 1.21 15.91
CA SER A 115 13.85 0.04 16.28
C SER A 115 14.72 0.29 17.52
N SER A 116 15.10 1.55 17.78
CA SER A 116 15.88 1.93 18.96
C SER A 116 15.04 2.06 20.24
N GLU A 117 13.73 2.23 20.10
CA GLU A 117 12.78 2.37 21.21
C GLU A 117 12.28 1.00 21.74
N ALA A 118 12.56 -0.08 21.00
CA ALA A 118 12.19 -1.46 21.35
C ALA A 118 13.23 -2.18 22.24
N ILE A 119 14.12 -1.43 22.90
CA ILE A 119 15.13 -1.91 23.86
C ILE A 119 14.77 -1.38 25.25
#